data_AF-A0A9E2N683-F1
#
_entry.id   AF-A0A9E2N683-F1
#
_cell.length_a   1.000
_cell.length_b   1.000
_cell.length_c   1.000
_cell.angle_alpha   90.00
_cell.angle_beta   90.00
_cell.angle_gamma   90.00
#
_symmetry.space_group_name_H-M   'P 1'
#
loop_
_entity.id
_entity.type
_entity.pdbx_description
1 polymer ?
#
loop_
_entity_poly.entity_id
_entity_poly.type
_entity_poly.pdbx_seq_one_letter_code
_entity_poly.pdbx_strand_id
1 'polypeptide(L)'
;MTAIASTDVVVTVSARDRDVSPGMFKNFTIARVAFGNGSLTYPTGGVPLPAIGAFGFLREIQFLAIQEAANGFVYKFDQANHKIKIYTQGVVTGSTGAAVNENGALVENSAAAEGAPRIPNTVADTTYDLGPLIELPAAIAPAAVTLKLLMVGE
;
A
#
# COMPACT_ATOMS: atom_id res chain seq x y z
N MET A 1 -7.93 -18.26 2.89
CA MET A 1 -7.72 -17.49 1.64
C MET A 1 -6.22 -17.47 1.37
N THR A 2 -5.83 -17.50 0.10
CA THR A 2 -4.41 -17.48 -0.28
C THR A 2 -3.90 -16.05 -0.25
N ALA A 3 -2.79 -15.82 0.44
CA ALA A 3 -2.14 -14.52 0.49
C ALA A 3 -1.28 -14.28 -0.77
N ILE A 4 -1.10 -13.02 -1.14
CA ILE A 4 -0.21 -12.61 -2.24
C ILE A 4 1.21 -13.11 -1.96
N ALA A 5 1.75 -13.95 -2.84
CA ALA A 5 3.15 -14.38 -2.81
C ALA A 5 4.00 -13.51 -3.76
N SER A 6 5.33 -13.63 -3.66
CA SER A 6 6.23 -12.89 -4.55
C SER A 6 6.08 -13.29 -6.01
N THR A 7 5.59 -14.51 -6.28
CA THR A 7 5.24 -15.00 -7.62
C THR A 7 4.01 -14.31 -8.21
N ASP A 8 3.17 -13.71 -7.38
CA ASP A 8 1.98 -12.95 -7.80
C ASP A 8 2.30 -11.46 -8.06
N VAL A 9 3.57 -11.07 -7.86
CA VAL A 9 4.05 -9.70 -8.07
C VAL A 9 4.79 -9.62 -9.41
N VAL A 10 4.25 -8.80 -10.31
CA VAL A 10 4.84 -8.60 -11.64
C VAL A 10 5.75 -7.38 -11.58
N VAL A 11 7.02 -7.56 -11.98
CA VAL A 11 8.01 -6.48 -12.09
C VAL A 11 8.32 -6.23 -13.54
N THR A 12 8.18 -4.97 -13.97
CA THR A 12 8.52 -4.53 -15.32
C THR A 12 9.53 -3.40 -15.24
N VAL A 13 10.71 -3.63 -15.82
CA VAL A 13 11.75 -2.62 -16.02
C VAL A 13 11.99 -2.49 -17.52
N SER A 14 11.69 -1.33 -18.10
CA SER A 14 11.98 -1.09 -19.51
C SER A 14 13.47 -0.78 -19.69
N ALA A 15 14.03 -1.05 -20.87
CA ALA A 15 15.46 -0.83 -21.11
C ALA A 15 15.91 0.63 -20.86
N ARG A 16 15.04 1.60 -21.16
CA ARG A 16 15.28 3.04 -20.89
C ARG A 16 15.17 3.43 -19.42
N ASP A 17 14.53 2.60 -18.62
CA ASP A 17 14.27 2.84 -17.19
C ASP A 17 15.33 2.12 -16.32
N ARG A 18 16.27 1.41 -16.94
CA ARG A 18 17.38 0.72 -16.28
C ARG A 18 18.60 1.63 -16.28
N ASP A 19 19.25 1.75 -15.13
CA ASP A 19 20.44 2.57 -14.93
C ASP A 19 20.30 3.98 -15.54
N VAL A 20 19.28 4.71 -15.09
CA VAL A 20 18.92 6.03 -15.62
C VAL A 20 19.94 7.13 -15.26
N SER A 21 20.98 6.78 -14.51
CA SER A 21 22.11 7.65 -14.19
C SER A 21 23.43 6.88 -14.31
N PRO A 22 23.82 6.53 -15.55
CA PRO A 22 25.00 5.71 -15.76
C PRO A 22 26.26 6.49 -15.35
N GLY A 23 27.21 5.78 -14.73
CA GLY A 23 28.48 6.37 -14.26
C GLY A 23 28.48 6.90 -12.82
N MET A 24 27.35 6.79 -12.11
CA MET A 24 27.33 6.91 -10.65
C MET A 24 27.77 5.60 -10.01
N PHE A 25 28.25 5.65 -8.76
CA PHE A 25 28.63 4.47 -7.98
C PHE A 25 27.45 3.53 -7.64
N LYS A 26 26.22 3.95 -7.92
CA LYS A 26 24.97 3.21 -7.65
C LYS A 26 24.12 3.21 -8.91
N ASN A 27 23.40 2.11 -9.11
CA ASN A 27 22.45 1.95 -10.20
C ASN A 27 21.13 2.63 -9.82
N PHE A 28 20.57 3.42 -10.73
CA PHE A 28 19.24 4.02 -10.58
C PHE A 28 18.27 3.31 -11.51
N THR A 29 17.26 2.63 -10.98
CA THR A 29 16.28 1.91 -11.78
C THR A 29 14.87 2.39 -11.47
N ILE A 30 14.09 2.64 -12.52
CA ILE A 30 12.67 2.91 -12.43
C ILE A 30 11.90 1.62 -12.76
N ALA A 31 11.29 0.99 -11.77
CA ALA A 31 10.46 -0.20 -11.98
C ALA A 31 8.97 0.11 -11.91
N ARG A 32 8.19 -0.70 -12.61
CA ARG A 32 6.75 -0.84 -12.37
C ARG A 32 6.51 -2.14 -11.66
N VAL A 33 5.80 -2.10 -10.54
CA VAL A 33 5.43 -3.27 -9.75
C VAL A 33 3.93 -3.36 -9.72
N ALA A 34 3.37 -4.46 -10.20
CA ALA A 34 1.95 -4.73 -10.18
C ALA A 34 1.63 -5.92 -9.27
N PHE A 35 0.59 -5.79 -8.47
CA PHE A 35 0.06 -6.83 -7.59
C PHE A 35 -1.40 -6.57 -7.26
N GLY A 36 -2.02 -7.52 -6.56
CA GLY A 36 -3.43 -7.47 -6.22
C GLY A 36 -4.31 -7.90 -7.39
N ASN A 37 -5.44 -8.50 -7.06
CA ASN A 37 -6.43 -8.95 -8.04
C ASN A 37 -7.85 -8.99 -7.46
N GLY A 38 -8.05 -8.41 -6.26
CA GLY A 38 -9.31 -8.48 -5.53
C GLY A 38 -9.67 -9.84 -4.95
N SER A 39 -8.83 -10.88 -5.13
CA SER A 39 -9.07 -12.24 -4.63
C SER A 39 -7.99 -12.75 -3.68
N LEU A 40 -6.72 -12.41 -3.90
CA LEU A 40 -5.61 -12.77 -3.03
C LEU A 40 -5.54 -11.79 -1.86
N THR A 41 -5.35 -12.32 -0.66
CA THR A 41 -5.34 -11.49 0.55
C THR A 41 -3.98 -10.86 0.81
N TYR A 42 -4.01 -9.72 1.48
CA TYR A 42 -2.82 -9.03 1.93
C TYR A 42 -2.01 -9.92 2.90
N PRO A 43 -0.71 -10.15 2.67
CA PRO A 43 0.10 -10.99 3.54
C PRO A 43 0.48 -10.26 4.82
N THR A 44 0.66 -11.00 5.92
CA THR A 44 1.12 -10.43 7.18
C THR A 44 2.46 -9.71 7.01
N GLY A 45 2.49 -8.42 7.38
CA GLY A 45 3.68 -7.59 7.34
C GLY A 45 4.04 -7.06 5.95
N GLY A 46 3.17 -7.19 4.93
CA GLY A 46 3.39 -6.63 3.60
C GLY A 46 3.40 -7.63 2.44
N VAL A 47 3.21 -7.08 1.24
CA VAL A 47 3.35 -7.80 -0.04
C VAL A 47 4.82 -8.09 -0.28
N PRO A 48 5.24 -9.37 -0.38
CA PRO A 48 6.64 -9.73 -0.65
C PRO A 48 7.04 -9.35 -2.07
N LEU A 49 8.17 -8.65 -2.22
CA LEU A 49 8.71 -8.35 -3.54
C LEU A 49 9.49 -9.55 -4.11
N PRO A 50 9.59 -9.68 -5.45
CA PRO A 50 10.49 -10.65 -6.07
C PRO A 50 11.95 -10.41 -5.70
N ALA A 51 12.82 -11.39 -5.98
CA ALA A 51 14.26 -11.25 -5.72
C ALA A 51 14.83 -9.97 -6.37
N ILE A 52 15.82 -9.34 -5.72
CA ILE A 52 16.42 -8.07 -6.16
C ILE A 52 16.91 -8.07 -7.62
N GLY A 53 17.33 -9.24 -8.13
CA GLY A 53 17.73 -9.42 -9.53
C GLY A 53 16.60 -9.12 -10.53
N ALA A 54 15.33 -9.26 -10.14
CA ALA A 54 14.18 -8.89 -10.97
C ALA A 54 14.13 -7.37 -11.25
N PHE A 55 14.77 -6.58 -10.40
CA PHE A 55 14.88 -5.13 -10.52
C PHE A 55 16.20 -4.69 -11.18
N GLY A 56 17.09 -5.63 -11.53
CA GLY A 56 18.40 -5.35 -12.13
C GLY A 56 19.52 -5.02 -11.14
N PHE A 57 19.34 -5.29 -9.85
CA PHE A 57 20.36 -5.13 -8.82
C PHE A 57 21.04 -6.46 -8.49
N LEU A 58 22.31 -6.43 -8.08
CA LEU A 58 23.11 -7.61 -7.80
C LEU A 58 23.24 -7.92 -6.29
N ARG A 59 23.16 -6.91 -5.44
CA ARG A 59 23.45 -6.99 -4.00
C ARG A 59 22.32 -6.49 -3.12
N GLU A 60 21.85 -5.26 -3.34
CA GLU A 60 20.83 -4.67 -2.47
C GLU A 60 20.09 -3.50 -3.11
N ILE A 61 18.89 -3.24 -2.58
CA ILE A 61 18.17 -1.98 -2.77
C ILE A 61 18.45 -1.13 -1.53
N GLN A 62 19.22 -0.06 -1.71
CA GLN A 62 19.60 0.85 -0.63
C GLN A 62 18.53 1.89 -0.35
N PHE A 63 17.83 2.31 -1.40
CA PHE A 63 16.77 3.30 -1.31
C PHE A 63 15.68 2.99 -2.32
N LEU A 64 14.44 3.26 -1.94
CA LEU A 64 13.26 3.08 -2.77
C LEU A 64 12.25 4.17 -2.47
N ALA A 65 11.89 4.94 -3.49
CA ALA A 65 10.79 5.89 -3.46
C ALA A 65 9.63 5.35 -4.30
N ILE A 66 8.43 5.43 -3.74
CA ILE A 66 7.20 4.96 -4.40
C ILE A 66 6.44 6.18 -4.90
N GLN A 67 6.07 6.16 -6.17
CA GLN A 67 5.01 7.04 -6.67
C GLN A 67 3.67 6.39 -6.32
N GLU A 68 2.97 7.02 -5.37
CA GLU A 68 1.69 6.56 -4.85
C GLU A 68 0.64 6.40 -5.96
N ALA A 69 -0.20 5.37 -5.85
CA ALA A 69 -1.39 5.21 -6.68
C ALA A 69 -2.51 6.12 -6.16
N ALA A 70 -3.35 6.64 -7.06
CA ALA A 70 -4.51 7.46 -6.69
C ALA A 70 -5.69 6.61 -6.16
N ASN A 71 -5.43 5.76 -5.16
CA ASN A 71 -6.42 4.85 -4.58
C ASN A 71 -6.62 5.00 -3.06
N GLY A 72 -6.10 6.08 -2.47
CA GLY A 72 -6.31 6.41 -1.05
C GLY A 72 -5.48 5.57 -0.07
N PHE A 73 -4.64 4.65 -0.57
CA PHE A 73 -3.67 3.95 0.24
C PHE A 73 -2.32 4.66 0.22
N VAL A 74 -1.54 4.46 1.29
CA VAL A 74 -0.15 4.89 1.38
C VAL A 74 0.74 3.65 1.33
N TYR A 75 1.71 3.62 0.42
CA TYR A 75 2.65 2.52 0.29
C TYR A 75 3.98 2.85 0.96
N LYS A 76 4.55 1.89 1.68
CA LYS A 76 5.88 2.03 2.27
C LYS A 76 6.73 0.80 1.98
N PHE A 77 8.02 1.01 1.74
CA PHE A 77 8.96 -0.08 1.59
C PHE A 77 9.52 -0.49 2.95
N ASP A 78 9.35 -1.77 3.30
CA ASP A 78 10.03 -2.41 4.42
C ASP A 78 11.32 -3.04 3.88
N GLN A 79 12.42 -2.30 4.00
CA GLN A 79 13.74 -2.71 3.49
C GLN A 79 14.26 -3.96 4.20
N ALA A 80 14.02 -4.10 5.51
CA ALA A 80 14.52 -5.22 6.29
C ALA A 80 13.89 -6.55 5.86
N ASN A 81 12.62 -6.52 5.44
CA ASN A 81 11.86 -7.70 5.06
C ASN A 81 11.66 -7.84 3.54
N HIS A 82 12.11 -6.86 2.75
CA HIS A 82 11.91 -6.80 1.30
C HIS A 82 10.43 -6.88 0.89
N LYS A 83 9.60 -6.05 1.54
CA LYS A 83 8.13 -6.02 1.36
C LYS A 83 7.61 -4.62 1.07
N ILE A 84 6.46 -4.54 0.39
CA ILE A 84 5.64 -3.33 0.31
C ILE A 84 4.52 -3.42 1.35
N LYS A 85 4.49 -2.47 2.27
CA LYS A 85 3.40 -2.30 3.24
C LYS A 85 2.35 -1.36 2.66
N ILE A 86 1.08 -1.68 2.92
CA ILE A 86 -0.07 -0.88 2.50
C ILE A 86 -0.67 -0.31 3.78
N TYR A 87 -0.82 1.00 3.82
CA TYR A 87 -1.41 1.71 4.94
C TYR A 87 -2.71 2.35 4.50
N THR A 88 -3.70 2.32 5.39
CA THR A 88 -5.02 2.94 5.19
C THR A 88 -5.42 3.72 6.42
N GLN A 89 -6.36 4.66 6.25
CA GLN A 89 -6.96 5.33 7.39
C GLN A 89 -7.77 4.29 8.19
N GLY A 90 -7.27 3.96 9.37
CA GLY A 90 -7.86 2.94 10.23
C GLY A 90 -8.80 3.53 11.26
N VAL A 91 -9.93 2.88 11.47
CA VAL A 91 -10.70 2.99 12.72
C VAL A 91 -10.93 1.58 13.24
N VAL A 92 -10.43 1.28 14.43
CA VAL A 92 -10.68 0.00 15.13
C VAL A 92 -11.83 0.23 16.11
N THR A 93 -12.96 -0.45 15.90
CA THR A 93 -14.06 -0.44 16.87
C THR A 93 -13.86 -1.53 17.91
N GLY A 94 -14.27 -1.27 19.16
CA GLY A 94 -14.23 -2.27 20.24
C GLY A 94 -15.29 -3.37 20.07
N SER A 95 -15.13 -4.50 20.77
CA SER A 95 -16.03 -5.67 20.66
C SER A 95 -17.38 -5.50 21.37
N THR A 96 -17.60 -4.40 22.08
CA THR A 96 -18.85 -4.11 22.79
C THR A 96 -19.81 -3.38 21.86
N GLY A 97 -20.96 -3.97 21.55
CA GLY A 97 -22.03 -3.28 20.83
C GLY A 97 -22.59 -2.14 21.68
N ALA A 98 -22.49 -0.90 21.19
CA ALA A 98 -23.23 0.22 21.78
C ALA A 98 -24.69 0.13 21.35
N ALA A 99 -25.62 0.23 22.31
CA ALA A 99 -27.03 0.47 22.01
C ALA A 99 -27.15 1.82 21.27
N VAL A 100 -27.64 1.75 20.03
CA VAL A 100 -28.09 2.85 19.16
C VAL A 100 -27.19 4.11 19.15
N ASN A 101 -26.42 4.27 18.08
CA ASN A 101 -25.64 5.47 17.80
C ASN A 101 -26.60 6.59 17.32
N GLU A 102 -27.36 7.17 18.26
CA GLU A 102 -28.53 8.00 17.93
C GLU A 102 -28.18 9.34 17.27
N ASN A 103 -27.01 9.93 17.55
CA ASN A 103 -26.60 11.24 17.02
C ASN A 103 -25.15 11.26 16.49
N GLY A 104 -24.99 11.51 15.19
CA GLY A 104 -23.69 11.71 14.52
C GLY A 104 -23.82 11.72 12.99
N ALA A 105 -22.85 12.33 12.30
CA ALA A 105 -22.81 12.33 10.84
C ALA A 105 -22.46 10.93 10.29
N LEU A 106 -23.00 10.60 9.10
CA LEU A 106 -22.55 9.43 8.35
C LEU A 106 -21.16 9.72 7.78
N VAL A 107 -20.27 8.73 7.85
CA VAL A 107 -18.98 8.83 7.18
C VAL A 107 -19.17 8.52 5.70
N GLU A 108 -18.56 9.34 4.84
CA GLU A 108 -18.42 9.06 3.42
C GLU A 108 -17.37 7.96 3.22
N ASN A 109 -17.67 7.01 2.34
CA ASN A 109 -16.65 6.09 1.86
C ASN A 109 -15.74 6.79 0.83
N SER A 110 -14.70 6.09 0.35
CA SER A 110 -13.77 6.63 -0.66
C SER A 110 -14.41 6.98 -2.02
N ALA A 111 -15.69 6.66 -2.23
CA ALA A 111 -16.47 7.03 -3.41
C ALA A 111 -17.43 8.21 -3.13
N ALA A 112 -17.25 8.93 -2.02
CA ALA A 112 -18.11 10.02 -1.56
C ALA A 112 -19.59 9.60 -1.35
N ALA A 113 -19.83 8.30 -1.11
CA ALA A 113 -21.15 7.82 -0.77
C ALA A 113 -21.31 7.74 0.75
N GLU A 114 -22.38 8.35 1.25
CA GLU A 114 -22.80 8.23 2.64
C GLU A 114 -23.28 6.79 2.92
N GLY A 115 -22.67 6.14 3.90
CA GLY A 115 -23.00 4.76 4.23
C GLY A 115 -21.92 4.01 5.02
N ALA A 116 -20.82 4.69 5.35
CA ALA A 116 -19.78 4.15 6.21
C ALA A 116 -20.18 4.32 7.71
N PRO A 117 -19.36 3.88 8.68
CA PRO A 117 -19.76 3.85 10.09
C PRO A 117 -20.21 5.24 10.61
N ARG A 118 -21.12 5.27 11.58
CA ARG A 118 -21.49 6.51 12.28
C ARG A 118 -20.48 6.82 13.38
N ILE A 119 -19.95 8.05 13.38
CA ILE A 119 -19.13 8.55 14.48
C ILE A 119 -20.03 9.40 15.38
N PRO A 120 -20.26 9.02 16.65
CA PRO A 120 -21.14 9.78 17.53
C PRO A 120 -20.57 11.18 17.80
N ASN A 121 -21.46 12.16 17.97
CA ASN A 121 -21.11 13.55 18.29
C ASN A 121 -20.23 14.27 17.24
N THR A 122 -20.29 13.87 15.98
CA THR A 122 -19.69 14.62 14.88
C THR A 122 -20.66 15.61 14.25
N VAL A 123 -20.10 16.69 13.69
CA VAL A 123 -20.79 17.71 12.91
C VAL A 123 -20.72 17.32 11.44
N ALA A 124 -21.79 17.60 10.67
CA ALA A 124 -21.80 17.41 9.22
C ALA A 124 -20.70 18.27 8.54
N ASP A 125 -20.23 17.85 7.37
CA ASP A 125 -19.25 18.57 6.55
C ASP A 125 -17.95 18.94 7.29
N THR A 126 -17.56 18.13 8.28
CA THR A 126 -16.38 18.36 9.11
C THR A 126 -15.34 17.25 8.91
N THR A 127 -14.11 17.63 8.59
CA THR A 127 -12.97 16.69 8.50
C THR A 127 -12.42 16.40 9.89
N TYR A 128 -12.35 15.13 10.26
CA TYR A 128 -11.81 14.67 11.54
C TYR A 128 -10.44 14.00 11.36
N ASP A 129 -9.53 14.28 12.30
CA ASP A 129 -8.31 13.50 12.46
C ASP A 129 -8.66 12.20 13.22
N LEU A 130 -8.47 11.06 12.55
CA LEU A 130 -8.75 9.72 13.08
C LEU A 130 -7.48 9.02 13.59
N GLY A 131 -6.39 9.77 13.72
CA GLY A 131 -5.10 9.27 14.19
C GLY A 131 -4.23 8.68 13.07
N PRO A 132 -3.14 7.99 13.45
CA PRO A 132 -2.16 7.47 12.50
C PRO A 132 -2.75 6.38 11.61
N LEU A 133 -2.18 6.24 10.41
CA LEU A 133 -2.53 5.16 9.49
C LEU A 133 -2.21 3.80 10.11
N ILE A 134 -3.05 2.80 9.82
CA ILE A 134 -2.83 1.41 10.19
C ILE A 134 -2.42 0.59 8.97
N GLU A 135 -1.64 -0.47 9.19
CA GLU A 135 -1.33 -1.44 8.15
C GLU A 135 -2.62 -2.16 7.72
N LEU A 136 -2.75 -2.42 6.41
CA LEU A 136 -3.90 -3.11 5.85
C LEU A 136 -4.08 -4.48 6.53
N PRO A 137 -5.29 -4.86 6.99
CA PRO A 137 -5.49 -6.15 7.64
C PRO A 137 -5.25 -7.31 6.68
N ALA A 138 -4.66 -8.40 7.17
CA ALA A 138 -4.32 -9.58 6.36
C ALA A 138 -5.53 -10.33 5.76
N ALA A 139 -6.76 -9.99 6.15
CA ALA A 139 -7.99 -10.53 5.59
C ALA A 139 -8.46 -9.79 4.33
N ILE A 140 -7.92 -8.61 4.03
CA ILE A 140 -8.36 -7.79 2.90
C ILE A 140 -7.68 -8.24 1.61
N ALA A 141 -8.44 -8.36 0.54
CA ALA A 141 -7.92 -8.61 -0.81
C ALA A 141 -7.83 -7.28 -1.58
N PRO A 142 -6.63 -6.69 -1.74
CA PRO A 142 -6.50 -5.44 -2.46
C PRO A 142 -6.84 -5.62 -3.95
N ALA A 143 -7.51 -4.61 -4.52
CA ALA A 143 -7.69 -4.51 -5.96
C ALA A 143 -6.34 -4.44 -6.68
N ALA A 144 -6.35 -4.74 -7.98
CA ALA A 144 -5.15 -4.63 -8.79
C ALA A 144 -4.59 -3.21 -8.77
N VAL A 145 -3.29 -3.08 -8.50
CA VAL A 145 -2.57 -1.81 -8.47
C VAL A 145 -1.25 -1.95 -9.19
N THR A 146 -0.80 -0.88 -9.85
CA THR A 146 0.55 -0.76 -10.40
C THR A 146 1.22 0.46 -9.78
N LEU A 147 2.33 0.22 -9.09
CA LEU A 147 3.17 1.27 -8.51
C LEU A 147 4.35 1.54 -9.43
N LYS A 148 4.82 2.79 -9.45
CA LYS A 148 6.09 3.16 -10.09
C LYS A 148 7.11 3.48 -9.00
N LEU A 149 8.26 2.82 -9.05
CA LEU A 149 9.26 2.87 -7.99
C LEU A 149 10.56 3.40 -8.57
N LEU A 150 11.12 4.44 -7.96
CA LEU A 150 12.51 4.84 -8.16
C LEU A 150 13.36 4.10 -7.13
N MET A 151 14.29 3.29 -7.60
CA MET A 151 15.14 2.46 -6.76
C MET A 151 16.60 2.80 -6.99
N VAL A 152 17.38 2.78 -5.92
CA VAL A 152 18.83 2.98 -5.94
C VAL A 152 19.48 1.79 -5.26
N GLY A 153 20.48 1.21 -5.90
CA GLY A 153 21.11 -0.02 -5.42
C GLY A 153 22.41 -0.37 -6.12
N GLU A 154 22.91 -1.56 -5.81
CA GLU A 154 24.05 -2.21 -6.48
C GLU A 154 23.63 -3.58 -7.01
#